data_AF-A0A518MYS6-F1
#
_entry.id   AF-A0A518MYS6-F1
#
_cell.length_a   1.000
_cell.length_b   1.000
_cell.length_c   1.000
_cell.angle_alpha   90.00
_cell.angle_beta   90.00
_cell.angle_gamma   90.00
#
_symmetry.space_group_name_H-M   'P 1'
#
loop_
_entity.id
_entity.type
_entity.pdbx_description
1 polymer ?
#
loop_
_entity_poly.entity_id
_entity_poly.type
_entity_poly.pdbx_seq_one_letter_code
_entity_poly.pdbx_strand_id
1 'polypeptide(L)'
;MNKKSTNPEFEKTFAALEKVGNIIPSAKTTFELLKTFNAETSHAQSDALIAEVNKIHFPSNTNNYFYFYFPIVSYILYYKPHYEKDILKYLVGPNFANGTSETQEMIAMIKGAMEFKLKESQFYLTKESQFWVENELPKLEKEIQREIEVCWKELEE
;
A
#
# COMPACT_ATOMS: atom_id res chain seq x y z
N MET A 1 14.06 26.74 14.23
CA MET A 1 14.35 26.05 12.95
C MET A 1 14.56 24.58 13.25
N ASN A 2 13.50 23.76 13.19
CA ASN A 2 13.63 22.33 13.47
C ASN A 2 14.28 21.65 12.27
N LYS A 3 15.47 21.09 12.47
CA LYS A 3 16.08 20.14 11.54
C LYS A 3 15.05 19.03 11.30
N LYS A 4 14.50 18.95 10.08
CA LYS A 4 13.86 17.71 9.59
C LYS A 4 14.94 16.63 9.75
N SER A 5 14.84 15.78 10.77
CA SER A 5 15.64 14.55 10.79
C SER A 5 15.14 13.72 9.63
N THR A 6 15.88 13.73 8.53
CA THR A 6 15.62 12.85 7.40
C THR A 6 15.80 11.44 7.92
N ASN A 7 14.72 10.67 7.97
CA ASN A 7 14.79 9.23 8.25
C ASN A 7 15.24 8.57 6.93
N PRO A 8 16.52 8.17 6.77
CA PRO A 8 17.02 7.70 5.48
C PRO A 8 16.38 6.37 5.07
N GLU A 9 15.85 5.61 6.02
CA GLU A 9 15.12 4.37 5.73
C GLU A 9 13.76 4.68 5.10
N PHE A 10 13.04 5.66 5.64
CA PHE A 10 11.77 6.12 5.06
C PHE A 10 11.96 6.58 3.61
N GLU A 11 12.96 7.43 3.35
CA GLU A 11 13.21 7.95 2.00
C GLU A 11 13.54 6.81 1.01
N LYS A 12 14.28 5.79 1.46
CA LYS A 12 14.57 4.61 0.64
C LYS A 12 13.33 3.76 0.37
N THR A 13 12.49 3.53 1.38
CA THR A 13 11.25 2.75 1.23
C THR A 13 10.27 3.41 0.26
N PHE A 14 10.11 4.73 0.37
CA PHE A 14 9.17 5.48 -0.45
C PHE A 14 9.82 6.19 -1.65
N ALA A 15 11.03 5.79 -2.05
CA ALA A 15 11.78 6.42 -3.15
C ALA A 15 11.01 6.39 -4.49
N ALA A 16 10.27 5.30 -4.75
CA ALA A 16 9.43 5.20 -5.94
C ALA A 16 8.30 6.25 -5.92
N LEU A 17 7.64 6.42 -4.77
CA LEU A 17 6.60 7.43 -4.57
C LEU A 17 7.16 8.84 -4.71
N GLU A 18 8.31 9.12 -4.11
CA GLU A 18 9.00 10.41 -4.26
C GLU A 18 9.33 10.72 -5.72
N LYS A 19 9.87 9.73 -6.45
CA LYS A 19 10.18 9.87 -7.88
C LYS A 19 8.93 10.17 -8.70
N VAL A 20 7.84 9.43 -8.46
CA VAL A 20 6.55 9.65 -9.13
C VAL A 20 5.95 11.01 -8.75
N GLY A 21 6.20 11.50 -7.53
CA GLY A 21 5.80 12.83 -7.07
C GLY A 21 6.36 13.99 -7.89
N ASN A 22 7.45 13.78 -8.64
CA ASN A 22 7.95 14.80 -9.58
C ASN A 22 7.07 14.96 -10.83
N ILE A 23 6.15 14.02 -11.06
CA ILE A 23 5.27 13.96 -12.24
C ILE A 23 3.81 14.09 -11.81
N ILE A 24 3.41 13.39 -10.76
CA ILE A 24 2.04 13.32 -10.25
C ILE A 24 1.95 14.11 -8.93
N PRO A 25 1.23 15.25 -8.88
CA PRO A 25 1.15 16.07 -7.68
C PRO A 25 0.61 15.34 -6.44
N SER A 26 -0.40 14.47 -6.61
CA SER A 26 -0.94 13.69 -5.48
C SER A 26 0.09 12.73 -4.89
N ALA A 27 0.95 12.11 -5.70
CA ALA A 27 2.04 11.28 -5.20
C ALA A 27 3.04 12.06 -4.34
N LYS A 28 3.33 13.32 -4.72
CA LYS A 28 4.16 14.21 -3.90
C LYS A 28 3.50 14.54 -2.56
N THR A 29 2.20 14.84 -2.58
CA THR A 29 1.45 15.13 -1.36
C THR A 29 1.39 13.89 -0.45
N THR A 30 1.10 12.71 -1.01
CA THR A 30 1.14 11.43 -0.30
C THR A 30 2.49 11.21 0.36
N PHE A 31 3.60 11.44 -0.34
CA PHE A 31 4.95 11.28 0.23
C PHE A 31 5.20 12.19 1.44
N GLU A 32 4.84 13.47 1.35
CA GLU A 32 5.01 14.40 2.47
C GLU A 32 4.09 14.09 3.65
N LEU A 33 2.86 13.63 3.41
CA LEU A 33 1.94 13.21 4.47
C LEU A 33 2.43 11.93 5.17
N LEU A 34 2.96 10.96 4.42
CA LEU A 34 3.50 9.72 4.97
C LEU A 34 4.71 9.96 5.89
N LYS A 35 5.54 10.98 5.64
CA LYS A 35 6.73 11.29 6.47
C LYS A 35 6.40 11.49 7.95
N THR A 36 5.21 11.98 8.24
CA THR A 36 4.74 12.25 9.61
C THR A 36 3.60 11.33 10.04
N PHE A 37 3.24 10.35 9.20
CA PHE A 37 2.11 9.46 9.47
C PHE A 37 2.47 8.42 10.52
N ASN A 38 1.62 8.27 11.52
CA ASN A 38 1.81 7.37 12.66
C ASN A 38 0.47 7.10 13.39
N ALA A 39 0.53 6.38 14.51
CA ALA A 39 -0.64 6.03 15.31
C ALA A 39 -1.42 7.26 15.83
N GLU A 40 -0.74 8.37 16.12
CA GLU A 40 -1.32 9.61 16.65
C GLU A 40 -1.90 10.52 15.56
N THR A 41 -1.68 10.21 14.28
CA THR A 41 -2.23 10.99 13.16
C THR A 41 -3.76 11.04 13.26
N SER A 42 -4.31 12.25 13.20
CA SER A 42 -5.75 12.48 13.34
C SER A 42 -6.54 11.90 12.17
N HIS A 43 -7.82 11.58 12.38
CA HIS A 43 -8.70 11.08 11.32
C HIS A 43 -8.74 12.02 10.11
N ALA A 44 -8.86 13.33 10.30
CA ALA A 44 -8.87 14.29 9.20
C ALA A 44 -7.58 14.28 8.35
N GLN A 45 -6.42 14.07 8.99
CA GLN A 45 -5.14 13.93 8.28
C GLN A 45 -5.03 12.59 7.57
N SER A 46 -5.52 11.51 8.18
CA SER A 46 -5.58 10.20 7.55
C SER A 46 -6.52 10.20 6.34
N ASP A 47 -7.71 10.79 6.46
CA ASP A 47 -8.67 10.96 5.34
C ASP A 47 -8.04 11.74 4.18
N ALA A 48 -7.31 12.82 4.49
CA ALA A 48 -6.58 13.58 3.49
C ALA A 48 -5.51 12.73 2.78
N LEU A 49 -4.77 11.90 3.53
CA LEU A 49 -3.78 10.97 2.95
C LEU A 49 -4.46 9.94 2.03
N ILE A 50 -5.53 9.30 2.46
CA ILE A 50 -6.28 8.33 1.65
C ILE A 50 -6.81 8.97 0.37
N ALA A 51 -7.35 10.17 0.47
CA ALA A 51 -7.83 10.92 -0.69
C ALA A 51 -6.70 11.20 -1.70
N GLU A 52 -5.50 11.54 -1.24
CA GLU A 52 -4.35 11.74 -2.13
C GLU A 52 -3.86 10.43 -2.75
N VAL A 53 -3.78 9.33 -1.98
CA VAL A 53 -3.45 8.00 -2.51
C VAL A 53 -4.40 7.63 -3.65
N ASN A 54 -5.70 7.81 -3.45
CA ASN A 54 -6.74 7.48 -4.43
C ASN A 54 -6.71 8.35 -5.70
N LYS A 55 -6.04 9.51 -5.67
CA LYS A 55 -5.85 10.36 -6.86
C LYS A 55 -4.63 9.94 -7.68
N ILE A 56 -3.75 9.08 -7.16
CA ILE A 56 -2.58 8.64 -7.90
C ILE A 56 -3.03 7.70 -9.01
N HIS A 57 -2.90 8.14 -10.25
CA HIS A 57 -3.11 7.29 -11.42
C HIS A 57 -1.73 6.86 -11.90
N PHE A 58 -1.21 5.74 -11.37
CA PHE A 58 0.11 5.23 -11.73
C PHE A 58 0.04 4.34 -12.99
N PRO A 59 0.47 4.81 -14.18
CA PRO A 59 0.28 4.08 -15.42
C PRO A 59 1.39 3.03 -15.56
N SER A 60 1.13 1.81 -15.12
CA SER A 60 2.07 0.70 -15.24
C SER A 60 1.36 -0.62 -15.49
N ASN A 61 2.15 -1.66 -15.77
CA ASN A 61 1.62 -3.02 -15.77
C ASN A 61 1.20 -3.44 -14.35
N THR A 62 0.37 -4.48 -14.28
CA THR A 62 -0.22 -5.03 -13.06
C THR A 62 0.79 -5.26 -11.94
N ASN A 63 1.94 -5.87 -12.25
CA ASN A 63 2.97 -6.18 -11.24
C ASN A 63 3.65 -4.92 -10.70
N ASN A 64 4.04 -4.00 -11.57
CA ASN A 64 4.66 -2.75 -11.16
C ASN A 64 3.66 -1.86 -10.40
N TYR A 65 2.39 -1.90 -10.78
CA TYR A 65 1.32 -1.22 -10.06
C TYR A 65 1.20 -1.76 -8.64
N PHE A 66 1.11 -3.08 -8.46
CA PHE A 66 1.13 -3.72 -7.15
C PHE A 66 2.34 -3.29 -6.32
N TYR A 67 3.56 -3.41 -6.88
CA TYR A 67 4.78 -3.10 -6.14
C TYR A 67 4.93 -1.61 -5.78
N PHE A 68 4.31 -0.72 -6.56
CA PHE A 68 4.28 0.71 -6.24
C PHE A 68 3.40 0.98 -5.01
N TYR A 69 2.20 0.40 -4.96
CA TYR A 69 1.26 0.63 -3.86
C TYR A 69 1.57 -0.16 -2.60
N PHE A 70 2.27 -1.28 -2.69
CA PHE A 70 2.53 -2.15 -1.54
C PHE A 70 3.17 -1.43 -0.32
N PRO A 71 4.29 -0.69 -0.45
CA PRO A 71 4.83 0.06 0.68
C PRO A 71 3.85 1.10 1.25
N ILE A 72 3.03 1.71 0.41
CA ILE A 72 2.05 2.74 0.82
C ILE A 72 0.93 2.10 1.63
N VAL A 73 0.28 1.07 1.07
CA VAL A 73 -0.89 0.43 1.68
C VAL A 73 -0.53 -0.25 2.99
N SER A 74 0.54 -1.06 3.00
CA SER A 74 0.96 -1.79 4.20
C SER A 74 1.34 -0.86 5.35
N TYR A 75 1.98 0.29 5.05
CA TYR A 75 2.35 1.27 6.06
C TYR A 75 1.12 2.00 6.64
N ILE A 76 0.17 2.36 5.78
CA ILE A 76 -1.07 3.00 6.22
C ILE A 76 -1.89 2.06 7.09
N LEU A 77 -2.11 0.83 6.62
CA LEU A 77 -2.95 -0.15 7.31
C LEU A 77 -2.33 -0.68 8.62
N TYR A 78 -1.00 -0.59 8.78
CA TYR A 78 -0.37 -0.82 10.07
C TYR A 78 -0.88 0.15 11.14
N TYR A 79 -0.91 1.46 10.87
CA TYR A 79 -1.33 2.45 11.87
C TYR A 79 -2.84 2.67 11.91
N LYS A 80 -3.53 2.54 10.77
CA LYS A 80 -4.96 2.88 10.63
C LYS A 80 -5.69 1.77 9.85
N PRO A 81 -5.87 0.58 10.46
CA PRO A 81 -6.44 -0.59 9.78
C PRO A 81 -7.88 -0.39 9.29
N HIS A 82 -8.64 0.56 9.85
CA HIS A 82 -10.01 0.85 9.45
C HIS A 82 -10.17 1.41 8.03
N TYR A 83 -9.09 1.89 7.39
CA TYR A 83 -9.10 2.33 5.99
C TYR A 83 -8.94 1.19 4.98
N GLU A 84 -8.99 -0.06 5.41
CA GLU A 84 -8.83 -1.22 4.51
C GLU A 84 -9.77 -1.14 3.28
N LYS A 85 -11.03 -0.73 3.49
CA LYS A 85 -12.04 -0.59 2.41
C LYS A 85 -11.63 0.38 1.31
N ASP A 86 -10.80 1.37 1.64
CA ASP A 86 -10.45 2.44 0.74
C ASP A 86 -9.24 2.11 -0.13
N ILE A 87 -8.35 1.23 0.36
CA ILE A 87 -7.01 1.05 -0.23
C ILE A 87 -6.56 -0.41 -0.38
N LEU A 88 -7.25 -1.39 0.20
CA LEU A 88 -6.87 -2.80 0.06
C LEU A 88 -6.96 -3.29 -1.39
N LYS A 89 -7.88 -2.70 -2.19
CA LYS A 89 -8.00 -2.92 -3.64
C LYS A 89 -6.69 -2.77 -4.42
N TYR A 90 -5.76 -1.91 -3.96
CA TYR A 90 -4.46 -1.73 -4.63
C TYR A 90 -3.53 -2.94 -4.48
N LEU A 91 -3.79 -3.82 -3.50
CA LEU A 91 -3.07 -5.08 -3.33
C LEU A 91 -3.84 -6.26 -3.92
N VAL A 92 -5.17 -6.26 -3.78
CA VAL A 92 -6.04 -7.35 -4.24
C VAL A 92 -6.23 -7.32 -5.76
N GLY A 93 -6.67 -6.20 -6.31
CA GLY A 93 -7.03 -6.08 -7.73
C GLY A 93 -5.92 -6.52 -8.69
N PRO A 94 -4.65 -6.12 -8.50
CA PRO A 94 -3.56 -6.58 -9.37
C PRO A 94 -3.30 -8.09 -9.31
N ASN A 95 -3.36 -8.70 -8.12
CA ASN A 95 -3.16 -10.15 -8.01
C ASN A 95 -4.36 -10.91 -8.59
N PHE A 96 -5.57 -10.38 -8.44
CA PHE A 96 -6.77 -10.88 -9.10
C PHE A 96 -6.66 -10.84 -10.62
N ALA A 97 -6.23 -9.71 -11.19
CA ALA A 97 -5.99 -9.58 -12.62
C ALA A 97 -4.91 -10.54 -13.16
N ASN A 98 -4.03 -11.03 -12.28
CA ASN A 98 -3.04 -12.06 -12.58
C ASN A 98 -3.54 -13.49 -12.35
N GLY A 99 -4.81 -13.68 -11.96
CA GLY A 99 -5.48 -14.99 -11.84
C GLY A 99 -5.75 -15.45 -10.42
N THR A 100 -5.31 -14.73 -9.38
CA THR A 100 -5.53 -15.13 -7.98
C THR A 100 -6.93 -14.70 -7.51
N SER A 101 -7.84 -15.65 -7.35
CA SER A 101 -9.24 -15.38 -6.98
C SER A 101 -9.69 -16.02 -5.67
N GLU A 102 -8.79 -16.72 -4.98
CA GLU A 102 -9.06 -17.34 -3.67
C GLU A 102 -8.39 -16.55 -2.54
N THR A 103 -9.12 -16.35 -1.44
CA THR A 103 -8.66 -15.50 -0.32
C THR A 103 -7.32 -15.96 0.28
N GLN A 104 -7.14 -17.26 0.51
CA GLN A 104 -5.89 -17.78 1.09
C GLN A 104 -4.71 -17.67 0.11
N GLU A 105 -4.97 -17.86 -1.19
CA GLU A 105 -3.96 -17.68 -2.23
C GLU A 105 -3.57 -16.20 -2.35
N MET A 106 -4.52 -15.28 -2.26
CA MET A 106 -4.27 -13.83 -2.25
C MET A 106 -3.34 -13.42 -1.11
N ILE A 107 -3.59 -13.92 0.11
CA ILE A 107 -2.73 -13.69 1.28
C ILE A 107 -1.32 -14.25 1.01
N ALA A 108 -1.24 -15.48 0.49
CA ALA A 108 0.04 -16.12 0.18
C ALA A 108 0.83 -15.35 -0.89
N MET A 109 0.15 -14.84 -1.93
CA MET A 109 0.75 -14.05 -3.00
C MET A 109 1.31 -12.72 -2.48
N ILE A 110 0.56 -12.00 -1.65
CA ILE A 110 1.03 -10.74 -1.05
C ILE A 110 2.24 -11.00 -0.13
N LYS A 111 2.19 -12.05 0.69
CA LYS A 111 3.33 -12.46 1.55
C LYS A 111 4.56 -12.84 0.72
N GLY A 112 4.39 -13.69 -0.28
CA GLY A 112 5.48 -14.10 -1.17
C GLY A 112 6.09 -12.92 -1.92
N ALA A 113 5.27 -11.95 -2.32
CA ALA A 113 5.74 -10.72 -2.96
C ALA A 113 6.59 -9.84 -2.02
N MET A 114 6.23 -9.76 -0.73
CA MET A 114 7.06 -9.11 0.29
C MET A 114 8.41 -9.81 0.41
N GLU A 115 8.42 -11.13 0.61
CA GLU A 115 9.66 -11.91 0.76
C GLU A 115 10.57 -11.78 -0.46
N PHE A 116 9.99 -11.83 -1.66
CA PHE A 116 10.71 -11.65 -2.92
C PHE A 116 11.36 -10.27 -2.99
N LYS A 117 10.59 -9.20 -2.74
CA LYS A 117 11.10 -7.84 -2.84
C LYS A 117 12.10 -7.47 -1.74
N LEU A 118 11.96 -8.00 -0.54
CA LEU A 118 12.93 -7.79 0.54
C LEU A 118 14.28 -8.46 0.25
N LYS A 119 14.31 -9.55 -0.52
CA LYS A 119 15.57 -10.13 -1.03
C LYS A 119 16.26 -9.22 -2.05
N GLU A 120 15.51 -8.50 -2.87
CA GLU A 120 16.06 -7.53 -3.82
C GLU A 120 16.50 -6.22 -3.14
N SER A 121 15.72 -5.75 -2.16
CA SER A 121 15.96 -4.51 -1.43
C SER A 121 15.44 -4.61 -0.01
N GLN A 122 16.35 -4.63 0.96
CA GLN A 122 16.01 -4.65 2.39
C GLN A 122 15.14 -3.45 2.85
N PHE A 123 15.13 -2.36 2.08
CA PHE A 123 14.35 -1.16 2.38
C PHE A 123 13.00 -1.14 1.67
N TYR A 124 12.61 -2.19 0.95
CA TYR A 124 11.37 -2.19 0.17
C TYR A 124 10.10 -1.93 1.02
N LEU A 125 10.04 -2.48 2.23
CA LEU A 125 8.99 -2.22 3.21
C LEU A 125 9.62 -1.81 4.55
N THR A 126 8.94 -0.96 5.32
CA THR A 126 9.33 -0.69 6.72
C THR A 126 9.07 -1.90 7.60
N LYS A 127 9.58 -1.90 8.84
CA LYS A 127 9.32 -2.97 9.81
C LYS A 127 7.84 -3.06 10.18
N GLU A 128 7.18 -1.93 10.28
CA GLU A 128 5.74 -1.81 10.52
C GLU A 128 4.93 -2.46 9.40
N SER A 129 5.26 -2.14 8.14
CA SER A 129 4.66 -2.78 6.97
C SER A 129 4.87 -4.30 6.96
N GLN A 130 6.08 -4.77 7.26
CA GLN A 130 6.38 -6.20 7.34
C GLN A 130 5.55 -6.88 8.43
N PHE A 131 5.49 -6.27 9.62
CA PHE A 131 4.68 -6.76 10.73
C PHE A 131 3.20 -6.89 10.33
N TRP A 132 2.65 -5.86 9.65
CA TRP A 132 1.27 -5.89 9.18
C TRP A 132 1.02 -7.03 8.19
N VAL A 133 1.91 -7.22 7.21
CA VAL A 133 1.78 -8.31 6.21
C VAL A 133 1.83 -9.69 6.88
N GLU A 134 2.72 -9.89 7.85
CA GLU A 134 2.89 -11.18 8.50
C GLU A 134 1.73 -11.53 9.44
N ASN A 135 1.28 -10.54 10.22
CA ASN A 135 0.44 -10.76 11.40
C ASN A 135 -0.99 -10.25 11.27
N GLU A 136 -1.21 -9.17 10.52
CA GLU A 136 -2.53 -8.51 10.44
C GLU A 136 -3.26 -8.84 9.14
N LEU A 137 -2.58 -8.84 8.00
CA LEU A 137 -3.15 -9.23 6.70
C LEU A 137 -3.89 -10.60 6.76
N PRO A 138 -3.36 -11.66 7.40
CA PRO A 138 -4.07 -12.94 7.47
C PRO A 138 -5.40 -12.89 8.22
N LYS A 139 -5.64 -11.86 9.04
CA LYS A 139 -6.88 -11.69 9.78
C LYS A 139 -7.97 -10.99 8.94
N LEU A 140 -7.59 -10.44 7.79
CA LEU A 140 -8.46 -9.67 6.89
C LEU A 140 -9.16 -10.54 5.83
N GLU A 141 -9.45 -11.81 6.15
CA GLU A 141 -10.02 -12.75 5.17
C GLU A 141 -11.34 -12.25 4.56
N LYS A 142 -12.22 -11.66 5.38
CA LYS A 142 -13.52 -11.15 4.93
C LYS A 142 -13.37 -9.92 4.04
N GLU A 143 -12.44 -9.06 4.39
CA GLU A 143 -12.10 -7.85 3.67
C GLU A 143 -11.49 -8.18 2.30
N ILE A 144 -10.55 -9.12 2.26
CA ILE A 144 -9.96 -9.62 1.02
C ILE A 144 -11.02 -10.27 0.13
N GLN A 145 -11.87 -11.14 0.69
CA GLN A 145 -12.97 -11.76 -0.04
C GLN A 145 -13.91 -10.71 -0.65
N ARG A 146 -14.24 -9.66 0.11
CA ARG A 146 -15.06 -8.55 -0.38
C ARG A 146 -14.41 -7.83 -1.58
N GLU A 147 -13.11 -7.56 -1.52
CA GLU A 147 -12.40 -6.93 -2.65
C GLU A 147 -12.33 -7.84 -3.89
N ILE A 148 -12.19 -9.17 -3.70
CA ILE A 148 -12.27 -10.14 -4.79
C ILE A 148 -13.67 -10.13 -5.43
N GLU A 149 -14.73 -10.07 -4.63
CA GLU A 149 -16.11 -9.98 -5.13
C GLU A 149 -16.38 -8.68 -5.91
N VAL A 150 -15.77 -7.57 -5.51
CA VAL A 150 -15.81 -6.32 -6.28
C VAL A 150 -15.15 -6.52 -7.65
N CYS A 151 -13.97 -7.15 -7.69
CA CYS A 151 -13.26 -7.40 -8.95
C CYS A 151 -14.06 -8.31 -9.90
N TRP A 152 -14.76 -9.32 -9.39
CA TRP A 152 -15.66 -10.15 -10.21
C TRP A 152 -16.80 -9.34 -10.81
N LYS A 153 -17.44 -8.47 -10.03
CA LYS A 153 -18.54 -7.62 -10.52
C LYS A 153 -18.07 -6.67 -11.63
N GLU A 154 -16.89 -6.09 -11.48
CA GLU A 154 -16.31 -5.19 -12.50
C GLU A 154 -15.99 -5.91 -13.82
N LEU A 155 -15.83 -7.25 -13.83
CA LEU A 155 -15.66 -8.04 -15.06
C LEU A 155 -16.98 -8.39 -15.76
N GLU A 156 -18.09 -8.38 -15.01
CA GLU A 156 -19.43 -8.71 -15.52
C GLU A 156 -20.16 -7.50 -16.13
N GLU A 157 -19.67 -6.28 -15.87
CA GLU A 157 -20.16 -5.00 -16.41
C GLU A 157 -19.52 -4.63 -17.76
#